data_AF-A0A964LAU7-F1
#
_entry.id   AF-A0A964LAU7-F1
#
_cell.length_a   1.000
_cell.length_b   1.000
_cell.length_c   1.000
_cell.angle_alpha   90.00
_cell.angle_beta   90.00
_cell.angle_gamma   90.00
#
_symmetry.space_group_name_H-M   'P 1'
#
loop_
_entity.id
_entity.type
_entity.pdbx_description
1 polymer ?
#
loop_
_entity_poly.entity_id
_entity_poly.type
_entity_poly.pdbx_seq_one_letter_code
_entity_poly.pdbx_strand_id
1 'polypeptide(L)'
;MIQMPRRNVTRFFIPLIDVLILLFCIFLLMEFTSESKFDKEAETVAEQSAALELLQTDFDASNRELQKFAEDRPRLTELAKLRAELEALQKTNQHTLQQQAYVRIIDIDGKDGSLSYFDDRKPKEPSIKITSRKEAQTLIDRHKEEANGRQVYYYFLVPRGTRFVTTAGQEQDYREWFKGAANSMVKVGS
;
A
#
# COMPACT_ATOMS: atom_id res chain seq x y z
N MET A 1 13.89 -34.59 -117.87
CA MET A 1 13.17 -35.11 -116.68
C MET A 1 13.60 -34.29 -115.47
N ILE A 2 12.73 -33.40 -115.00
CA ILE A 2 13.01 -32.50 -113.87
C ILE A 2 12.63 -33.25 -112.59
N GLN A 3 13.61 -33.60 -111.77
CA GLN A 3 13.41 -34.20 -110.44
C GLN A 3 13.02 -33.11 -109.44
N MET A 4 11.90 -33.30 -108.74
CA MET A 4 11.52 -32.44 -107.61
C MET A 4 12.44 -32.68 -106.40
N PRO A 5 12.80 -31.63 -105.64
CA PRO A 5 13.72 -31.76 -104.52
C PRO A 5 13.06 -32.37 -103.28
N ARG A 6 13.81 -33.23 -102.59
CA ARG A 6 13.44 -33.99 -101.39
C ARG A 6 12.99 -33.06 -100.25
N ARG A 7 11.69 -33.09 -99.95
CA ARG A 7 11.05 -32.40 -98.83
C ARG A 7 11.10 -33.32 -97.60
N ASN A 8 12.10 -33.21 -96.72
CA ASN A 8 12.14 -34.07 -95.53
C ASN A 8 12.91 -33.56 -94.28
N VAL A 9 13.19 -32.26 -94.14
CA VAL A 9 13.91 -31.76 -92.95
C VAL A 9 13.02 -30.91 -92.01
N THR A 10 11.95 -30.28 -92.51
CA THR A 10 11.14 -29.36 -91.69
C THR A 10 10.12 -30.03 -90.77
N ARG A 11 9.78 -31.31 -90.97
CA ARG A 11 8.75 -31.99 -90.14
C ARG A 11 9.24 -32.37 -88.73
N PHE A 12 10.56 -32.55 -88.56
CA PHE A 12 11.16 -32.92 -87.27
C PHE A 12 11.78 -31.75 -86.51
N PHE A 13 12.19 -30.68 -87.21
CA PHE A 13 12.79 -29.51 -86.55
C PHE A 13 11.76 -28.57 -85.91
N ILE A 14 10.56 -28.43 -86.49
CA ILE A 14 9.50 -27.57 -85.93
C ILE A 14 9.04 -28.04 -84.54
N PRO A 15 8.76 -29.34 -84.31
CA PRO A 15 8.39 -29.84 -82.98
C PRO A 15 9.53 -29.74 -81.96
N LEU A 16 10.78 -29.91 -82.39
CA LEU A 16 11.94 -29.91 -81.49
C LEU A 16 12.25 -28.49 -81.00
N ILE A 17 12.15 -27.49 -81.88
CA ILE A 17 12.29 -26.08 -81.50
C ILE A 17 11.15 -25.68 -80.55
N ASP A 18 9.93 -26.13 -80.81
CA ASP A 18 8.77 -25.87 -79.95
C ASP A 18 8.99 -26.41 -78.52
N VAL A 19 9.44 -27.66 -78.39
CA VAL A 19 9.76 -28.27 -77.08
C VAL A 19 10.90 -27.54 -76.37
N LEU A 20 11.95 -27.12 -77.10
CA LEU A 20 13.06 -26.37 -76.51
C LEU A 20 12.64 -24.97 -76.03
N ILE A 21 11.78 -24.28 -76.79
CA ILE A 21 11.22 -22.99 -76.38
C ILE A 21 10.28 -23.17 -75.18
N LEU A 22 9.49 -24.25 -75.14
CA LEU A 22 8.59 -24.55 -74.02
C LEU A 22 9.38 -24.85 -72.74
N LEU A 23 10.45 -25.64 -72.84
CA LEU A 23 11.40 -25.86 -71.74
C LEU A 23 12.05 -24.55 -71.28
N PHE A 24 12.52 -23.74 -72.23
CA PHE A 24 13.15 -22.45 -71.94
C PHE A 24 12.16 -21.47 -71.27
N CYS A 25 10.91 -21.41 -71.71
CA CYS A 25 9.84 -20.63 -71.10
C CYS A 25 9.52 -21.11 -69.69
N ILE A 26 9.47 -22.43 -69.44
CA ILE A 26 9.28 -22.97 -68.09
C ILE A 26 10.46 -22.61 -67.17
N PHE A 27 11.69 -22.69 -67.68
CA PHE A 27 12.88 -22.30 -66.92
C PHE A 27 12.88 -20.81 -66.55
N LEU A 28 12.55 -19.92 -67.49
CA LEU A 28 12.41 -18.49 -67.19
C LEU A 28 11.26 -18.21 -66.20
N LEU A 29 10.11 -18.89 -66.33
CA LEU A 29 9.00 -18.78 -65.38
C LEU A 29 9.39 -19.28 -63.97
N MET A 30 10.30 -20.25 -63.86
CA MET A 30 10.79 -20.76 -62.58
C MET A 30 11.68 -19.74 -61.86
N GLU A 31 12.60 -19.06 -62.56
CA GLU A 31 13.45 -18.02 -61.96
C GLU A 31 12.63 -16.82 -61.44
N PHE A 32 11.64 -16.35 -62.22
CA PHE A 32 10.75 -15.26 -61.80
C PHE A 32 9.84 -15.62 -60.61
N THR A 33 9.49 -16.90 -60.44
CA THR A 33 8.69 -17.37 -59.30
C THR A 33 9.53 -17.71 -58.07
N SER A 34 10.85 -17.92 -58.22
CA SER A 34 11.75 -18.14 -57.08
C SER A 34 12.19 -16.86 -56.39
N GLU A 35 12.55 -15.79 -57.12
CA GLU A 35 12.95 -14.51 -56.50
C GLU A 35 11.79 -13.92 -55.68
N SER A 36 10.57 -13.94 -56.23
CA SER A 36 9.38 -13.44 -55.53
C SER A 36 8.96 -14.26 -54.30
N LYS A 37 9.44 -15.50 -54.14
CA LYS A 37 9.21 -16.31 -52.94
C LYS A 37 10.30 -16.11 -51.91
N PHE A 38 11.56 -16.00 -52.34
CA PHE A 38 12.68 -15.71 -51.45
C PHE A 38 12.56 -14.34 -50.81
N ASP A 39 12.12 -13.32 -51.55
CA ASP A 39 11.91 -11.97 -50.99
C ASP A 39 10.78 -11.97 -49.94
N LYS A 40 9.69 -12.71 -50.19
CA LYS A 40 8.58 -12.85 -49.24
C LYS A 40 8.94 -13.68 -48.00
N GLU A 41 9.74 -14.72 -48.15
CA GLU A 41 10.26 -15.49 -47.02
C GLU A 41 11.28 -14.68 -46.21
N ALA A 42 12.13 -13.88 -46.85
CA ALA A 42 13.06 -12.98 -46.17
C ALA A 42 12.31 -11.87 -45.40
N GLU A 43 11.26 -11.29 -45.99
CA GLU A 43 10.42 -10.27 -45.35
C GLU A 43 9.67 -10.85 -44.14
N THR A 44 9.09 -12.05 -44.26
CA THR A 44 8.40 -12.71 -43.13
C THR A 44 9.34 -13.16 -42.01
N VAL A 45 10.56 -13.59 -42.31
CA VAL A 45 11.57 -13.91 -41.28
C VAL A 45 12.05 -12.64 -40.59
N ALA A 46 12.23 -11.54 -41.32
CA ALA A 46 12.58 -10.25 -40.75
C ALA A 46 11.48 -9.73 -39.80
N GLU A 47 10.21 -9.80 -40.22
CA GLU A 47 9.05 -9.43 -39.39
C GLU A 47 8.94 -10.31 -38.14
N GLN A 48 9.13 -11.62 -38.27
CA GLN A 48 9.11 -12.55 -37.13
C GLN A 48 10.25 -12.27 -36.16
N SER A 49 11.45 -11.97 -36.65
CA SER A 49 12.60 -11.64 -35.81
C SER A 49 12.39 -10.34 -35.03
N ALA A 50 11.83 -9.31 -35.68
CA ALA A 50 11.47 -8.05 -35.04
C ALA A 50 10.36 -8.24 -33.99
N ALA A 51 9.35 -9.07 -34.28
CA ALA A 51 8.30 -9.41 -33.32
C ALA A 51 8.86 -10.17 -32.10
N LEU A 52 9.83 -11.06 -32.31
CA LEU A 52 10.47 -11.84 -31.25
C LEU A 52 11.34 -10.94 -30.34
N GLU A 53 12.10 -10.01 -30.91
CA GLU A 53 12.86 -9.02 -30.15
C GLU A 53 11.94 -8.13 -29.29
N LEU A 54 10.83 -7.68 -29.86
CA LEU A 54 9.86 -6.84 -29.14
C LEU A 54 9.22 -7.61 -27.97
N LEU A 55 8.88 -8.88 -28.19
CA LEU A 55 8.33 -9.75 -27.15
C LEU A 55 9.37 -10.06 -26.05
N GLN A 56 10.64 -10.22 -26.43
CA GLN A 56 11.74 -10.47 -25.50
C GLN A 56 12.04 -9.25 -24.63
N THR A 57 12.01 -8.03 -25.21
CA THR A 57 12.16 -6.79 -24.42
C THR A 57 11.02 -6.58 -23.42
N ASP A 58 9.78 -6.91 -23.80
CA ASP A 58 8.61 -6.80 -22.92
C ASP A 58 8.64 -7.84 -21.78
N PHE A 59 9.11 -9.05 -22.08
CA PHE A 59 9.37 -10.09 -21.09
C PHE A 59 10.45 -9.66 -20.08
N ASP A 60 11.56 -9.08 -20.56
CA ASP A 60 12.63 -8.59 -19.69
C ASP A 60 12.17 -7.41 -18.82
N ALA A 61 11.35 -6.51 -19.35
CA ALA A 61 10.75 -5.42 -18.59
C ALA A 61 9.85 -5.96 -17.47
N SER A 62 8.94 -6.88 -17.81
CA SER A 62 8.04 -7.53 -16.86
C SER A 62 8.79 -8.31 -15.77
N ASN A 63 9.86 -9.01 -16.14
CA ASN A 63 10.66 -9.81 -15.21
C ASN A 63 11.44 -8.92 -14.21
N ARG A 64 11.91 -7.74 -14.66
CA ARG A 64 12.52 -6.74 -13.78
C ARG A 64 11.52 -6.16 -12.78
N GLU A 65 10.27 -5.93 -13.17
CA GLU A 65 9.23 -5.49 -12.24
C GLU A 65 8.92 -6.55 -11.19
N LEU A 66 8.80 -7.82 -11.60
CA LEU A 66 8.59 -8.94 -10.67
C LEU A 66 9.74 -9.10 -9.67
N GLN A 67 10.98 -8.90 -10.09
CA GLN A 67 12.14 -8.91 -9.18
C GLN A 67 12.06 -7.80 -8.13
N LYS A 68 11.68 -6.58 -8.52
CA LYS A 68 11.48 -5.48 -7.56
C LYS A 68 10.41 -5.82 -6.51
N PHE A 69 9.28 -6.40 -6.94
CA PHE A 69 8.24 -6.85 -6.00
C PHE A 69 8.69 -7.99 -5.09
N ALA A 70 9.56 -8.89 -5.58
CA ALA A 70 10.13 -9.96 -4.78
C ALA A 70 11.07 -9.44 -3.68
N GLU A 71 11.84 -8.38 -3.97
CA GLU A 71 12.72 -7.70 -3.01
C GLU A 71 11.94 -6.94 -1.92
N ASP A 72 10.76 -6.41 -2.24
CA ASP A 72 9.94 -5.65 -1.27
C ASP A 72 9.05 -6.53 -0.37
N ARG A 73 8.73 -7.77 -0.78
CA ARG A 73 7.99 -8.73 0.06
C ARG A 73 8.57 -8.97 1.47
N PRO A 74 9.88 -9.18 1.66
CA PRO A 74 10.44 -9.35 3.01
C PRO A 74 10.22 -8.12 3.88
N ARG A 75 10.36 -6.90 3.34
CA ARG A 75 10.11 -5.65 4.08
C ARG A 75 8.66 -5.52 4.51
N LEU A 76 7.72 -5.89 3.64
CA LEU A 76 6.29 -5.85 3.96
C LEU A 76 5.92 -6.88 5.05
N THR A 77 6.55 -8.05 5.04
CA THR A 77 6.31 -9.07 6.08
C THR A 77 6.93 -8.68 7.41
N GLU A 78 8.10 -8.05 7.43
CA GLU A 78 8.68 -7.47 8.64
C GLU A 78 7.77 -6.37 9.22
N LEU A 79 7.31 -5.43 8.39
CA LEU A 79 6.39 -4.38 8.83
C LEU A 79 5.08 -4.94 9.41
N ALA A 80 4.55 -6.01 8.82
CA ALA A 80 3.37 -6.69 9.34
C ALA A 80 3.63 -7.33 10.71
N LYS A 81 4.80 -7.95 10.92
CA LYS A 81 5.21 -8.51 12.22
C LYS A 81 5.37 -7.41 13.28
N LEU A 82 6.09 -6.34 12.95
CA LEU A 82 6.29 -5.19 13.84
C LEU A 82 4.94 -4.57 14.28
N ARG A 83 3.97 -4.44 13.36
CA ARG A 83 2.63 -3.97 13.71
C ARG A 83 1.90 -4.94 14.64
N ALA A 84 1.95 -6.24 14.35
CA ALA A 84 1.32 -7.25 15.19
C ALA A 84 1.93 -7.28 16.61
N GLU A 85 3.25 -7.11 16.72
CA GLU A 85 3.94 -7.01 18.01
C GLU A 85 3.53 -5.75 18.78
N LEU A 86 3.46 -4.59 18.12
CA LEU A 86 2.97 -3.36 18.75
C LEU A 86 1.53 -3.49 19.25
N GLU A 87 0.64 -4.08 18.46
CA GLU A 87 -0.74 -4.33 18.87
C GLU A 87 -0.82 -5.30 20.07
N ALA A 88 -0.01 -6.35 20.07
CA ALA A 88 0.06 -7.31 21.16
C ALA A 88 0.58 -6.67 22.46
N LEU A 89 1.65 -5.88 22.36
CA LEU A 89 2.21 -5.12 23.48
C LEU A 89 1.20 -4.10 24.01
N GLN A 90 0.52 -3.37 23.12
CA GLN A 90 -0.50 -2.39 23.50
C GLN A 90 -1.65 -3.07 24.26
N LYS A 91 -2.17 -4.19 23.76
CA LYS A 91 -3.22 -4.96 24.42
C LYS A 91 -2.78 -5.50 25.79
N THR A 92 -1.56 -6.02 25.88
CA THR A 92 -1.02 -6.58 27.13
C THR A 92 -0.83 -5.49 28.21
N ASN A 93 -0.27 -4.34 27.81
CA ASN A 93 -0.12 -3.19 28.70
C ASN A 93 -1.47 -2.60 29.11
N GLN A 94 -2.41 -2.44 28.18
CA GLN A 94 -3.75 -1.96 28.50
C GLN A 94 -4.47 -2.88 29.47
N HIS A 95 -4.39 -4.19 29.27
CA HIS A 95 -5.03 -5.16 30.15
C HIS A 95 -4.42 -5.14 31.56
N THR A 96 -3.09 -5.08 31.66
CA THR A 96 -2.37 -4.96 32.94
C THR A 96 -2.74 -3.66 33.68
N LEU A 97 -2.77 -2.54 32.94
CA LEU A 97 -3.17 -1.23 33.47
C LEU A 97 -4.64 -1.22 33.89
N GLN A 98 -5.57 -1.82 33.13
CA GLN A 98 -6.98 -1.89 33.51
C GLN A 98 -7.23 -2.78 34.74
N GLN A 99 -6.41 -3.82 34.92
CA GLN A 99 -6.51 -4.71 36.08
C GLN A 99 -5.95 -4.08 37.35
N GLN A 100 -4.87 -3.32 37.24
CA GLN A 100 -4.18 -2.71 38.39
C GLN A 100 -4.64 -1.29 38.70
N ALA A 101 -5.07 -0.53 37.70
CA ALA A 101 -5.43 0.87 37.82
C ALA A 101 -6.93 1.12 37.65
N TYR A 102 -7.47 1.91 38.57
CA TYR A 102 -8.82 2.46 38.51
C TYR A 102 -8.77 3.83 37.84
N VAL A 103 -8.93 3.85 36.51
CA VAL A 103 -8.78 5.05 35.70
C VAL A 103 -10.03 5.91 35.75
N ARG A 104 -9.87 7.22 35.99
CA ARG A 104 -10.94 8.22 36.04
C ARG A 104 -10.57 9.42 35.18
N ILE A 105 -11.52 9.93 34.40
CA ILE A 105 -11.29 11.04 33.48
C ILE A 105 -11.80 12.33 34.11
N ILE A 106 -10.96 13.36 34.14
CA ILE A 106 -11.31 14.72 34.56
C ILE A 106 -11.29 15.58 33.30
N ASP A 107 -12.39 16.23 33.00
CA ASP A 107 -12.52 17.13 31.86
C ASP A 107 -12.13 18.56 32.29
N ILE A 108 -11.35 19.24 31.45
CA ILE A 108 -10.98 20.64 31.64
C ILE A 108 -11.77 21.48 30.63
N ASP A 109 -12.64 22.36 31.12
CA ASP A 109 -13.39 23.25 30.24
C ASP A 109 -12.44 24.24 29.54
N GLY A 110 -12.54 24.35 28.22
CA GLY A 110 -11.70 25.24 27.42
C GLY A 110 -12.02 26.72 27.56
N LYS A 111 -13.14 27.08 28.19
CA LYS A 111 -13.58 28.47 28.37
C LYS A 111 -12.99 29.12 29.62
N ASP A 112 -12.98 28.40 30.75
CA ASP A 112 -12.57 28.92 32.06
C ASP A 112 -11.48 28.07 32.75
N GLY A 113 -11.09 26.95 32.13
CA GLY A 113 -10.13 26.02 32.68
C GLY A 113 -10.68 25.20 33.85
N SER A 114 -11.99 25.24 34.11
CA SER A 114 -12.59 24.55 35.27
C SER A 114 -12.55 23.03 35.12
N LEU A 115 -12.29 22.36 36.23
CA LEU A 115 -12.28 20.91 36.28
C LEU A 115 -13.69 20.37 36.50
N SER A 116 -14.07 19.37 35.71
CA SER A 116 -15.31 18.64 35.92
C SER A 116 -15.08 17.14 35.81
N TYR A 117 -15.80 16.37 36.62
CA TYR A 117 -15.80 14.91 36.57
C TYR A 117 -17.16 14.43 36.08
N PHE A 118 -17.14 13.61 35.03
CA PHE A 118 -18.33 12.90 34.56
C PHE A 118 -18.35 11.49 35.15
N ASP A 119 -19.44 11.13 35.81
CA ASP A 119 -19.62 9.79 36.34
C ASP A 119 -20.35 8.91 35.32
N ASP A 120 -19.62 8.00 34.68
CA ASP A 120 -20.17 7.06 33.69
C ASP A 120 -21.28 6.18 34.27
N ARG A 121 -21.32 5.98 35.60
CA ARG A 121 -22.37 5.18 36.26
C ARG A 121 -23.69 5.93 36.34
N LYS A 122 -23.66 7.25 36.19
CA LYS A 122 -24.82 8.12 36.34
C LYS A 122 -24.86 9.16 35.22
N PRO A 123 -25.08 8.73 33.97
CA PRO A 123 -25.03 9.60 32.80
C PRO A 123 -26.14 10.68 32.77
N LYS A 124 -27.12 10.60 33.67
CA LYS A 124 -28.22 11.56 33.81
C LYS A 124 -27.95 12.65 34.85
N GLU A 125 -26.91 12.51 35.67
CA GLU A 125 -26.52 13.53 36.64
C GLU A 125 -25.56 14.54 35.98
N PRO A 126 -25.63 15.83 36.36
CA PRO A 126 -24.69 16.83 35.85
C PRO A 126 -23.26 16.50 36.27
N SER A 127 -22.28 16.90 35.45
CA SER A 127 -20.88 16.73 35.79
C SER A 127 -20.54 17.43 37.10
N ILE A 128 -19.77 16.75 37.95
CA ILE A 128 -19.37 17.26 39.26
C ILE A 128 -18.26 18.28 39.01
N LYS A 129 -18.52 19.55 39.28
CA LYS A 129 -17.50 20.60 39.20
C LYS A 129 -16.55 20.49 40.40
N ILE A 130 -15.25 20.64 40.12
CA ILE A 130 -14.18 20.59 41.12
C ILE A 130 -13.56 21.98 41.17
N THR A 131 -13.98 22.76 42.14
CA THR A 131 -13.62 24.17 42.30
C THR A 131 -12.66 24.41 43.46
N SER A 132 -12.45 23.42 44.33
CA SER A 132 -11.58 23.55 45.50
C SER A 132 -10.79 22.28 45.82
N ARG A 133 -9.70 22.46 46.59
CA ARG A 133 -8.90 21.35 47.15
C ARG A 133 -9.76 20.35 47.93
N LYS A 134 -10.74 20.82 48.70
CA LYS A 134 -11.60 19.96 49.53
C LYS A 134 -12.48 19.05 48.68
N GLU A 135 -13.05 19.58 47.60
CA GLU A 135 -13.83 18.80 46.64
C GLU A 135 -12.97 17.78 45.91
N ALA A 136 -11.77 18.17 45.46
CA ALA A 136 -10.82 17.26 44.84
C ALA A 136 -10.43 16.11 45.80
N GLN A 137 -10.13 16.42 47.06
CA GLN A 137 -9.78 15.42 48.06
C GLN A 137 -10.95 14.46 48.34
N THR A 138 -12.16 15.00 48.48
CA THR A 138 -13.38 14.19 48.69
C THR A 138 -13.63 13.24 47.51
N LEU A 139 -13.39 13.72 46.28
CA LEU A 139 -13.47 12.90 45.07
C LEU A 139 -12.40 11.79 45.04
N ILE A 140 -11.17 12.12 45.45
CA ILE A 140 -10.05 11.17 45.55
C ILE A 140 -10.36 10.08 46.56
N ASP A 141 -10.84 10.45 47.74
CA ASP A 141 -11.14 9.49 48.81
C ASP A 141 -12.28 8.56 48.38
N ARG A 142 -13.36 9.11 47.80
CA ARG A 142 -14.45 8.32 47.22
C ARG A 142 -13.94 7.33 46.16
N HIS A 143 -13.10 7.78 45.23
CA HIS A 143 -12.59 6.89 44.19
C HIS A 143 -11.59 5.85 44.72
N LYS A 144 -10.85 6.15 45.80
CA LYS A 144 -9.99 5.17 46.48
C LYS A 144 -10.82 4.06 47.12
N GLU A 145 -11.94 4.40 47.76
CA GLU A 145 -12.89 3.42 48.29
C GLU A 145 -13.48 2.58 47.16
N GLU A 146 -13.95 3.22 46.08
CA GLU A 146 -14.54 2.53 44.93
C GLU A 146 -13.54 1.66 44.15
N ALA A 147 -12.26 1.99 44.20
CA ALA A 147 -11.20 1.24 43.54
C ALA A 147 -10.91 -0.12 44.21
N ASN A 148 -11.41 -0.34 45.43
CA ASN A 148 -11.33 -1.62 46.16
C ASN A 148 -9.91 -2.24 46.13
N GLY A 149 -8.90 -1.44 46.45
CA GLY A 149 -7.48 -1.85 46.46
C GLY A 149 -6.71 -1.66 45.16
N ARG A 150 -7.35 -1.23 44.06
CA ARG A 150 -6.68 -0.82 42.82
C ARG A 150 -6.10 0.59 42.93
N GLN A 151 -5.06 0.88 42.16
CA GLN A 151 -4.44 2.20 42.17
C GLN A 151 -5.29 3.19 41.36
N VAL A 152 -5.81 4.25 42.00
CA VAL A 152 -6.56 5.29 41.28
C VAL A 152 -5.62 6.11 40.40
N TYR A 153 -5.98 6.25 39.12
CA TYR A 153 -5.25 7.06 38.15
C TYR A 153 -6.19 8.08 37.50
N TYR A 154 -5.83 9.36 37.52
CA TYR A 154 -6.61 10.43 36.91
C TYR A 154 -6.02 10.85 35.56
N TYR A 155 -6.84 10.82 34.52
CA TYR A 155 -6.50 11.34 33.20
C TYR A 155 -7.21 12.68 32.96
N PHE A 156 -6.43 13.74 32.76
CA PHE A 156 -6.92 15.09 32.52
C PHE A 156 -7.10 15.31 31.02
N LEU A 157 -8.34 15.49 30.58
CA LEU A 157 -8.68 15.74 29.18
C LEU A 157 -8.53 17.24 28.89
N VAL A 158 -7.57 17.57 28.02
CA VAL A 158 -7.36 18.93 27.54
C VAL A 158 -8.23 19.16 26.30
N PRO A 159 -9.03 20.25 26.24
CA PRO A 159 -9.93 20.52 25.14
C PRO A 159 -9.16 20.77 23.84
N ARG A 160 -9.62 20.18 22.74
CA ARG A 160 -8.99 20.31 21.41
C ARG A 160 -9.58 21.53 20.68
N GLY A 161 -8.72 22.40 20.16
CA GLY A 161 -9.13 23.44 19.20
C GLY A 161 -9.56 24.80 19.75
N THR A 162 -9.58 24.99 21.08
CA THR A 162 -9.67 26.32 21.71
C THR A 162 -8.28 26.78 22.14
N ARG A 163 -8.02 28.10 22.19
CA ARG A 163 -6.87 28.61 22.94
C ARG A 163 -7.08 28.14 24.37
N PHE A 164 -6.39 27.08 24.75
CA PHE A 164 -6.47 26.52 26.08
C PHE A 164 -5.97 27.58 27.06
N VAL A 165 -6.87 28.12 27.89
CA VAL A 165 -6.55 29.15 28.88
C VAL A 165 -6.70 28.56 30.27
N THR A 166 -5.79 27.68 30.66
CA THR A 166 -5.47 27.52 32.08
C THR A 166 -4.48 28.61 32.44
N THR A 167 -4.76 29.37 33.50
CA THR A 167 -3.75 30.25 34.08
C THR A 167 -2.66 29.42 34.74
N ALA A 168 -1.41 29.91 34.74
CA ALA A 168 -0.30 29.21 35.40
C ALA A 168 -0.60 28.90 36.89
N GLY A 169 -1.39 29.76 37.55
CA GLY A 169 -1.88 29.54 38.92
C GLY A 169 -2.86 28.36 39.03
N GLN A 170 -3.84 28.27 38.13
CA GLN A 170 -4.81 27.16 38.12
C GLN A 170 -4.13 25.80 37.92
N GLU A 171 -3.14 25.69 37.04
CA GLU A 171 -2.42 24.42 36.87
C GLU A 171 -1.63 24.02 38.12
N GLN A 172 -1.05 24.99 38.82
CA GLN A 172 -0.38 24.74 40.08
C GLN A 172 -1.38 24.29 41.14
N ASP A 173 -2.53 24.95 41.25
CA ASP A 173 -3.60 24.56 42.16
C ASP A 173 -4.06 23.13 41.87
N TYR A 174 -4.30 22.77 40.61
CA TYR A 174 -4.74 21.43 40.22
C TYR A 174 -3.68 20.38 40.56
N ARG A 175 -2.39 20.67 40.31
CA ARG A 175 -1.29 19.79 40.72
C ARG A 175 -1.26 19.60 42.24
N GLU A 176 -1.47 20.66 43.00
CA GLU A 176 -1.50 20.55 44.46
C GLU A 176 -2.72 19.79 44.97
N TRP A 177 -3.89 19.96 44.35
CA TRP A 177 -5.13 19.29 44.74
C TRP A 177 -5.06 17.78 44.46
N PHE A 178 -4.44 17.37 43.37
CA PHE A 178 -4.33 15.96 42.95
C PHE A 178 -2.99 15.31 43.30
N LYS A 179 -2.11 15.96 44.07
CA LYS A 179 -0.79 15.44 44.48
C LYS A 179 -0.85 14.08 45.18
N GLY A 180 -1.96 13.79 45.87
CA GLY A 180 -2.19 12.54 46.61
C GLY A 180 -2.67 11.36 45.76
N ALA A 181 -2.76 11.50 44.44
CA ALA A 181 -3.18 10.46 43.50
C ALA A 181 -2.32 10.47 42.22
N ALA A 182 -2.12 9.31 41.62
CA ALA A 182 -1.42 9.21 40.35
C ALA A 182 -2.25 9.91 39.25
N ASN A 183 -1.62 10.73 38.42
CA ASN A 183 -2.34 11.50 37.41
C ASN A 183 -1.50 11.84 36.18
N SER A 184 -2.18 12.19 35.08
CA SER A 184 -1.58 12.53 33.80
C SER A 184 -1.16 14.00 33.66
N MET A 185 -1.28 14.82 34.71
CA MET A 185 -0.73 16.17 34.67
C MET A 185 0.79 16.06 34.72
N VAL A 186 1.39 15.92 33.54
CA VAL A 186 2.84 15.85 33.34
C VAL A 186 3.47 17.06 34.05
N LYS A 187 4.60 16.84 34.73
CA LYS A 187 5.51 17.93 35.09
C LYS A 187 5.89 18.64 33.79
N VAL A 188 5.19 19.71 33.44
CA VAL A 188 5.75 20.73 32.55
C VAL A 188 6.87 21.34 33.38
N GLY A 189 8.05 20.75 33.27
CA GLY A 189 9.18 21.03 34.12
C GLY A 189 10.45 20.89 33.31
N SER A 190 10.81 21.99 32.65
CA SER A 190 12.17 22.51 32.50
C SER A 190 12.09 23.80 31.70
#